data_AF-A0A4U9WI28-F1
#
_entry.id   AF-A0A4U9WI28-F1
#
_cell.length_a   1.000
_cell.length_b   1.000
_cell.length_c   1.000
_cell.angle_alpha   90.00
_cell.angle_beta   90.00
_cell.angle_gamma   90.00
#
_symmetry.space_group_name_H-M   'P 1'
#
loop_
_entity.id
_entity.type
_entity.pdbx_description
1 polymer ?
#
loop_
_entity_poly.entity_id
_entity_poly.type
_entity_poly.pdbx_seq_one_letter_code
_entity_poly.pdbx_strand_id
1 'polypeptide(L)'
;MRDECRLHKIAEVRADLGESPVWDKDNRLLYFVDISGGKINVMTPQARVATVYQSTARIGALALTDRGNLIFTEDTRVAILDPKEGVVRTHSTAAHNKGCYRFNDGACDPQGRFITGLMHEGPNREAGALYRYDGELNAQAIQRNIALPNGLAWSEDGHTLFFVDSIARSIFRAAYTPNGELEAVMCFAETPAELGRPDGIALDRAGELWVCMFNGGCLLRYDSNGNLSERVAMPVPRPPVAALAGKVWKPYSSPRRAMP
;
A
#
# COMPACT_ATOMS: atom_id res chain seq x y z
N MET A 1 30.13 13.58 2.89
CA MET A 1 30.05 12.20 2.37
C MET A 1 28.62 11.74 2.62
N ARG A 2 27.86 11.37 1.58
CA ARG A 2 26.53 10.75 1.77
C ARG A 2 26.79 9.35 2.31
N ASP A 3 26.16 8.98 3.42
CA ASP A 3 26.21 7.61 3.92
C ASP A 3 25.77 6.68 2.79
N GLU A 4 26.61 5.71 2.43
CA GLU A 4 26.27 4.73 1.40
C GLU A 4 25.02 3.95 1.84
N CYS A 5 24.00 3.90 0.97
CA CYS A 5 22.82 3.07 1.20
C CYS A 5 23.25 1.60 1.26
N ARG A 6 23.11 0.97 2.44
CA ARG A 6 23.40 -0.45 2.64
C ARG A 6 22.12 -1.26 2.69
N LEU A 7 22.00 -2.22 1.78
CA LEU A 7 20.89 -3.15 1.73
C LEU A 7 21.24 -4.44 2.47
N HIS A 8 20.37 -4.84 3.38
CA HIS A 8 20.53 -6.06 4.17
C HIS A 8 19.32 -6.97 3.95
N LYS A 9 19.56 -8.23 3.57
CA LYS A 9 18.53 -9.26 3.60
C LYS A 9 18.23 -9.59 5.06
N ILE A 10 16.98 -9.39 5.47
CA ILE A 10 16.58 -9.56 6.88
C ILE A 10 15.95 -10.91 7.17
N ALA A 11 15.33 -11.58 6.19
CA ALA A 11 14.70 -12.88 6.36
C ALA A 11 14.73 -13.71 5.07
N GLU A 12 14.66 -15.04 5.21
CA GLU A 12 14.38 -15.97 4.13
C GLU A 12 12.86 -16.20 4.07
N VAL A 13 12.18 -15.55 3.13
CA VAL A 13 10.75 -15.74 2.88
C VAL A 13 10.50 -15.86 1.38
N ARG A 14 9.56 -16.74 1.02
CA ARG A 14 9.06 -16.90 -0.35
C ARG A 14 7.58 -16.55 -0.38
N ALA A 15 7.26 -15.36 -0.86
CA ALA A 15 5.92 -14.97 -1.28
C ALA A 15 5.90 -14.94 -2.81
N ASP A 16 4.81 -15.37 -3.44
CA ASP A 16 4.67 -15.28 -4.89
C ASP A 16 4.54 -13.82 -5.34
N LEU A 17 3.73 -13.05 -4.61
CA LEU A 17 3.63 -11.59 -4.73
C LEU A 17 3.54 -10.98 -3.34
N GLY A 18 4.69 -10.79 -2.70
CA GLY A 18 4.77 -10.19 -1.37
C GLY A 18 4.48 -8.70 -1.42
N GLU A 19 3.51 -8.19 -0.66
CA GLU A 19 3.09 -6.78 -0.73
C GLU A 19 2.60 -6.21 0.62
N SER A 20 2.21 -4.93 0.61
CA SER A 20 1.62 -4.18 1.72
C SER A 20 2.27 -4.43 3.09
N PRO A 21 3.58 -4.16 3.24
CA PRO A 21 4.24 -4.27 4.52
C PRO A 21 3.73 -3.24 5.54
N VAL A 22 3.37 -3.69 6.73
CA VAL A 22 2.82 -2.88 7.83
C VAL A 22 3.60 -3.13 9.11
N TRP A 23 4.17 -2.06 9.67
CA TRP A 23 4.93 -2.14 10.93
C TRP A 23 4.05 -1.87 12.15
N ASP A 24 3.89 -2.88 13.00
CA ASP A 24 3.35 -2.74 14.35
C ASP A 24 4.47 -2.32 15.30
N LYS A 25 4.55 -1.01 15.57
CA LYS A 25 5.56 -0.45 16.48
C LYS A 25 5.44 -0.93 17.92
N ASP A 26 4.23 -1.28 18.38
CA ASP A 26 3.97 -1.56 19.79
C ASP A 26 4.39 -2.99 20.12
N ASN A 27 4.12 -3.93 19.20
CA ASN A 27 4.56 -5.32 19.32
C ASN A 27 5.90 -5.62 18.61
N ARG A 28 6.41 -4.68 17.82
CA ARG A 28 7.60 -4.82 16.96
C ARG A 28 7.44 -5.97 15.94
N LEU A 29 6.30 -6.02 15.28
CA LEU A 29 5.98 -7.02 14.27
C LEU A 29 5.87 -6.36 12.90
N LEU A 30 6.36 -7.03 11.85
CA LEU A 30 6.11 -6.64 10.47
C LEU A 30 5.07 -7.59 9.88
N TYR A 31 3.90 -7.08 9.56
CA TYR A 31 2.92 -7.81 8.77
C TYR A 31 3.13 -7.52 7.29
N PHE A 32 2.79 -8.46 6.42
CA PHE A 32 2.81 -8.28 4.96
C PHE A 32 1.96 -9.38 4.31
N VAL A 33 1.51 -9.14 3.08
CA VAL A 33 0.64 -10.08 2.35
C VAL A 33 1.44 -10.87 1.33
N ASP A 34 0.93 -12.03 0.93
CA ASP A 34 1.25 -12.69 -0.34
C ASP A 34 -0.04 -12.68 -1.17
N ILE A 35 -0.13 -11.77 -2.14
CA ILE A 35 -1.38 -11.49 -2.87
C ILE A 35 -1.88 -12.75 -3.57
N SER A 36 -1.03 -13.38 -4.39
CA SER A 36 -1.38 -14.58 -5.15
C SER A 36 -1.65 -15.77 -4.23
N GLY A 37 -0.88 -15.88 -3.13
CA GLY A 37 -1.03 -16.96 -2.16
C GLY A 37 -2.24 -16.81 -1.23
N GLY A 38 -2.88 -15.64 -1.21
CA GLY A 38 -3.98 -15.32 -0.30
C GLY A 38 -3.57 -15.33 1.17
N LYS A 39 -2.33 -14.93 1.50
CA LYS A 39 -1.79 -15.05 2.87
C LYS A 39 -1.54 -13.71 3.51
N ILE A 40 -1.78 -13.64 4.81
CA ILE A 40 -1.24 -12.61 5.70
C ILE A 40 -0.13 -13.26 6.52
N ASN A 41 1.06 -12.70 6.43
CA ASN A 41 2.24 -13.15 7.13
C ASN A 41 2.65 -12.13 8.20
N VAL A 42 3.32 -12.61 9.24
CA VAL A 42 3.93 -11.81 10.29
C VAL A 42 5.40 -12.19 10.43
N MET A 43 6.25 -11.20 10.61
CA MET A 43 7.67 -11.37 10.89
C MET A 43 8.02 -10.74 12.24
N THR A 44 8.71 -11.53 13.06
CA THR A 44 9.22 -11.11 14.38
C THR A 44 10.56 -10.36 14.26
N PRO A 45 11.02 -9.64 15.31
CA PRO A 45 12.34 -9.00 15.32
C PRO A 45 13.51 -9.98 15.11
N GLN A 46 13.29 -11.27 15.39
CA GLN A 46 14.27 -12.34 15.18
C GLN A 46 14.19 -12.93 13.76
N ALA A 47 13.56 -12.23 12.82
CA ALA A 47 13.40 -12.63 11.42
C ALA A 47 12.64 -13.96 11.22
N ARG A 48 11.84 -14.39 12.20
CA ARG A 48 10.96 -15.55 12.05
C ARG A 48 9.67 -15.12 11.39
N VAL A 49 9.29 -15.80 10.32
CA VAL A 49 8.06 -15.55 9.56
C VAL A 49 7.05 -16.66 9.82
N ALA A 50 5.79 -16.29 10.01
CA ALA A 50 4.67 -17.20 10.10
C ALA A 50 3.46 -16.63 9.34
N THR A 51 2.59 -17.50 8.84
CA THR A 51 1.29 -17.11 8.27
C THR A 51 0.26 -17.07 9.40
N VAL A 52 -0.43 -15.93 9.56
CA VAL A 52 -1.47 -15.74 10.59
C VAL A 52 -2.87 -15.96 10.04
N TYR A 53 -3.03 -15.85 8.71
CA TYR A 53 -4.29 -16.08 8.03
C TYR A 53 -4.05 -16.45 6.57
N GLN A 54 -4.90 -17.34 6.05
CA GLN A 54 -4.89 -17.71 4.63
C GLN A 54 -6.33 -17.81 4.11
N SER A 55 -6.56 -17.20 2.96
CA SER A 55 -7.80 -17.21 2.20
C SER A 55 -7.63 -17.94 0.87
N THR A 56 -8.74 -18.35 0.28
CA THR A 56 -8.79 -18.77 -1.13
C THR A 56 -8.85 -17.58 -2.08
N ALA A 57 -9.23 -16.39 -1.58
CA ALA A 57 -9.23 -15.14 -2.33
C ALA A 57 -7.84 -14.48 -2.29
N ARG A 58 -7.58 -13.57 -3.23
CA ARG A 58 -6.34 -12.77 -3.22
C ARG A 58 -6.44 -11.70 -2.15
N ILE A 59 -5.35 -11.47 -1.43
CA ILE A 59 -5.25 -10.44 -0.40
C ILE A 59 -4.33 -9.34 -0.89
N GLY A 60 -4.90 -8.25 -1.39
CA GLY A 60 -4.12 -7.17 -2.02
C GLY A 60 -3.48 -6.22 -1.01
N ALA A 61 -4.24 -5.81 0.00
CA ALA A 61 -3.86 -4.73 0.90
C ALA A 61 -4.09 -5.08 2.37
N LEU A 62 -3.33 -4.43 3.25
CA LEU A 62 -3.34 -4.67 4.70
C LEU A 62 -3.05 -3.38 5.47
N ALA A 63 -3.73 -3.17 6.59
CA ALA A 63 -3.39 -2.16 7.59
C ALA A 63 -3.74 -2.62 9.01
N LEU A 64 -3.11 -2.01 10.02
CA LEU A 64 -3.43 -2.22 11.44
C LEU A 64 -4.64 -1.38 11.85
N THR A 65 -5.49 -1.88 12.74
CA THR A 65 -6.61 -1.12 13.35
C THR A 65 -6.27 -0.61 14.74
N ASP A 66 -7.07 0.33 15.26
CA ASP A 66 -6.77 1.05 16.51
C ASP A 66 -6.80 0.12 17.73
N ARG A 67 -7.51 -0.99 17.57
CA ARG A 67 -7.68 -2.09 18.52
C ARG A 67 -6.65 -3.22 18.37
N GLY A 68 -5.71 -3.10 17.43
CA GLY A 68 -4.70 -4.14 17.16
C GLY A 68 -5.21 -5.30 16.32
N ASN A 69 -6.35 -5.15 15.64
CA ASN A 69 -6.77 -6.06 14.58
C ASN A 69 -6.05 -5.70 13.27
N LEU A 70 -6.28 -6.49 12.24
CA LEU A 70 -5.87 -6.21 10.87
C LEU A 70 -7.10 -5.96 10.00
N ILE A 71 -7.11 -4.85 9.27
CA ILE A 71 -8.05 -4.62 8.16
C ILE A 71 -7.34 -4.98 6.85
N PHE A 72 -7.99 -5.72 5.98
CA PHE A 72 -7.36 -6.22 4.76
C PHE A 72 -8.38 -6.44 3.64
N THR A 73 -7.91 -6.61 2.42
CA THR A 73 -8.78 -6.90 1.27
C THR A 73 -8.83 -8.38 0.96
N GLU A 74 -9.97 -8.84 0.46
CA GLU A 74 -10.17 -10.18 -0.11
C GLU A 74 -10.93 -10.04 -1.43
N ASP A 75 -10.21 -10.15 -2.55
CA ASP A 75 -10.71 -9.78 -3.87
C ASP A 75 -11.44 -8.42 -3.85
N THR A 76 -12.78 -8.39 -3.92
CA THR A 76 -13.58 -7.15 -3.95
C THR A 76 -14.22 -6.79 -2.60
N ARG A 77 -13.79 -7.44 -1.51
CA ARG A 77 -14.26 -7.18 -0.14
C ARG A 77 -13.13 -6.64 0.73
N VAL A 78 -13.53 -6.05 1.85
CA VAL A 78 -12.65 -5.72 2.98
C VAL A 78 -13.09 -6.54 4.18
N ALA A 79 -12.14 -6.96 5.01
CA ALA A 79 -12.37 -7.79 6.16
C ALA A 79 -11.54 -7.33 7.37
N ILE A 80 -11.99 -7.70 8.57
CA ILE A 80 -11.27 -7.46 9.83
C ILE A 80 -10.87 -8.80 10.44
N LEU A 81 -9.58 -9.01 10.61
CA LEU A 81 -8.95 -10.19 11.22
C LEU A 81 -8.46 -9.86 12.63
N ASP A 82 -8.78 -10.71 13.60
CA ASP A 82 -8.05 -10.77 14.86
C ASP A 82 -6.78 -11.61 14.67
N PRO A 83 -5.57 -11.00 14.68
CA PRO A 83 -4.33 -11.73 14.41
C PRO A 83 -3.91 -12.66 15.56
N LYS A 84 -4.50 -12.54 16.76
CA LYS A 84 -4.20 -13.43 17.90
C LYS A 84 -4.99 -14.73 17.80
N GLU A 85 -6.25 -14.63 17.39
CA GLU A 85 -7.14 -15.77 17.23
C GLU A 85 -7.03 -16.41 15.83
N GLY A 86 -6.54 -15.65 14.84
CA GLY A 86 -6.53 -16.09 13.44
C GLY A 86 -7.93 -16.11 12.81
N VAL A 87 -8.87 -15.33 13.36
CA VAL A 87 -10.30 -15.36 12.99
C VAL A 87 -10.71 -14.04 12.35
N VAL A 88 -11.37 -14.15 11.19
CA VAL A 88 -12.03 -13.00 10.54
C VAL A 88 -13.35 -12.73 11.25
N ARG A 89 -13.50 -11.52 11.79
CA ARG A 89 -14.68 -11.11 12.57
C ARG A 89 -15.79 -10.56 11.69
N THR A 90 -15.46 -9.88 10.60
CA THR A 90 -16.43 -9.15 9.77
C THR A 90 -15.92 -8.98 8.35
N HIS A 91 -16.86 -8.92 7.40
CA HIS A 91 -16.63 -8.60 5.99
C HIS A 91 -17.54 -7.45 5.56
N SER A 92 -17.04 -6.60 4.66
CA SER A 92 -17.84 -5.68 3.89
C SER A 92 -18.71 -6.43 2.88
N THR A 93 -19.71 -5.73 2.33
CA THR A 93 -20.29 -6.14 1.05
C THR A 93 -19.23 -6.06 -0.06
N ALA A 94 -19.41 -6.83 -1.12
CA ALA A 94 -18.52 -6.75 -2.27
C ALA A 94 -18.67 -5.38 -2.94
N ALA A 95 -17.57 -4.65 -3.10
CA ALA A 95 -17.55 -3.37 -3.82
C ALA A 95 -17.84 -3.54 -5.32
N HIS A 96 -17.64 -4.76 -5.84
CA HIS A 96 -17.96 -5.12 -7.21
C HIS A 96 -18.30 -6.61 -7.33
N ASN A 97 -19.30 -6.94 -8.16
CA ASN A 97 -19.83 -8.31 -8.33
C ASN A 97 -19.21 -9.10 -9.50
N LYS A 98 -18.19 -8.56 -10.18
CA LYS A 98 -17.56 -9.21 -11.35
C LYS A 98 -16.27 -9.86 -10.90
N GLY A 99 -16.09 -11.16 -11.14
CA GLY A 99 -14.90 -11.92 -10.70
C GLY A 99 -13.56 -11.52 -11.33
N CYS A 100 -13.57 -10.57 -12.26
CA CYS A 100 -12.36 -9.99 -12.85
C CYS A 100 -11.80 -8.81 -12.05
N TYR A 101 -12.49 -8.34 -10.99
CA TYR A 101 -11.99 -7.27 -10.13
C TYR A 101 -11.37 -7.81 -8.86
N ARG A 102 -10.35 -7.10 -8.37
CA ARG A 102 -9.83 -7.24 -7.01
C ARG A 102 -9.24 -5.91 -6.54
N PHE A 103 -9.16 -5.74 -5.24
CA PHE A 103 -8.33 -4.72 -4.65
C PHE A 103 -6.85 -5.09 -4.80
N ASN A 104 -6.01 -4.06 -4.98
CA ASN A 104 -4.60 -4.22 -5.26
C ASN A 104 -3.72 -3.71 -4.12
N ASP A 105 -3.74 -2.41 -3.83
CA ASP A 105 -3.01 -1.83 -2.70
C ASP A 105 -3.95 -0.95 -1.85
N GLY A 106 -3.50 -0.57 -0.66
CA GLY A 106 -4.30 0.20 0.27
C GLY A 106 -3.56 0.61 1.53
N ALA A 107 -4.05 1.69 2.15
CA ALA A 107 -3.49 2.25 3.37
C ALA A 107 -4.56 3.05 4.12
N CYS A 108 -4.30 3.32 5.40
CA CYS A 108 -5.19 4.15 6.21
C CYS A 108 -4.91 5.64 6.00
N ASP A 109 -5.99 6.41 5.84
CA ASP A 109 -5.95 7.85 5.71
C ASP A 109 -5.63 8.56 7.05
N PRO A 110 -5.47 9.89 7.03
CA PRO A 110 -5.23 10.69 8.22
C PRO A 110 -6.21 10.54 9.38
N GLN A 111 -7.45 10.16 9.09
CA GLN A 111 -8.56 9.99 10.02
C GLN A 111 -8.79 8.52 10.43
N GLY A 112 -7.98 7.57 9.93
CA GLY A 112 -8.12 6.15 10.21
C GLY A 112 -9.14 5.44 9.32
N ARG A 113 -9.52 5.99 8.18
CA ARG A 113 -10.34 5.28 7.17
C ARG A 113 -9.46 4.45 6.28
N PHE A 114 -9.91 3.27 5.87
CA PHE A 114 -9.13 2.41 5.00
C PHE A 114 -9.39 2.76 3.54
N ILE A 115 -8.34 3.15 2.80
CA ILE A 115 -8.42 3.44 1.37
C ILE A 115 -7.76 2.31 0.61
N THR A 116 -8.43 1.78 -0.42
CA THR A 116 -7.86 0.73 -1.27
C THR A 116 -8.29 0.88 -2.73
N GLY A 117 -7.41 0.48 -3.63
CA GLY A 117 -7.62 0.63 -5.06
C GLY A 117 -8.07 -0.66 -5.74
N LEU A 118 -9.23 -0.61 -6.39
CA LEU A 118 -9.84 -1.70 -7.14
C LEU A 118 -9.29 -1.70 -8.58
N MET A 119 -8.79 -2.84 -9.06
CA MET A 119 -8.30 -3.04 -10.42
C MET A 119 -9.11 -4.13 -11.16
N HIS A 120 -9.09 -4.08 -12.49
CA HIS A 120 -9.66 -5.11 -13.35
C HIS A 120 -8.57 -5.96 -14.04
N GLU A 121 -8.57 -7.25 -13.78
CA GLU A 121 -7.61 -8.23 -14.29
C GLU A 121 -8.07 -8.95 -15.57
N GLY A 122 -9.31 -8.73 -16.01
CA GLY A 122 -9.81 -9.30 -17.25
C GLY A 122 -9.19 -8.66 -18.51
N PRO A 123 -9.35 -9.30 -19.68
CA PRO A 123 -8.73 -8.89 -20.94
C PRO A 123 -9.13 -7.49 -21.40
N ASN A 124 -10.36 -7.07 -21.08
CA ASN A 124 -10.88 -5.76 -21.45
C ASN A 124 -10.26 -4.59 -20.66
N ARG A 125 -9.51 -4.89 -19.57
CA ARG A 125 -8.86 -3.88 -18.71
C ARG A 125 -9.80 -2.70 -18.37
N GLU A 126 -11.01 -3.03 -17.90
CA GLU A 126 -11.97 -2.03 -17.45
C GLU A 126 -11.36 -1.12 -16.37
N ALA A 127 -11.82 0.11 -16.30
CA ALA A 127 -11.24 1.07 -15.38
C ALA A 127 -11.59 0.75 -13.92
N GLY A 128 -10.59 0.85 -13.05
CA GLY A 128 -10.71 0.74 -11.61
C GLY A 128 -11.01 2.06 -10.90
N ALA A 129 -10.90 2.03 -9.58
CA ALA A 129 -11.17 3.17 -8.71
C ALA A 129 -10.49 3.04 -7.33
N LEU A 130 -10.25 4.16 -6.65
CA LEU A 130 -9.98 4.18 -5.22
C LEU A 130 -11.31 4.16 -4.45
N TYR A 131 -11.37 3.33 -3.42
CA TYR A 131 -12.47 3.21 -2.48
C TYR A 131 -12.01 3.59 -1.08
N ARG A 132 -12.87 4.31 -0.36
CA ARG A 132 -12.77 4.59 1.07
C ARG A 132 -13.75 3.70 1.81
N TYR A 133 -13.30 3.11 2.89
CA TYR A 133 -14.10 2.37 3.86
C TYR A 133 -14.18 3.16 5.18
N ASP A 134 -15.39 3.33 5.69
CA ASP A 134 -15.61 3.81 7.06
C ASP A 134 -15.48 2.66 8.09
N GLY A 135 -15.70 2.97 9.37
CA GLY A 135 -15.62 1.97 10.45
C GLY A 135 -16.62 0.83 10.30
N GLU A 136 -17.79 1.10 9.72
CA GLU A 136 -18.81 0.08 9.45
C GLU A 136 -18.53 -0.75 8.18
N LEU A 137 -17.36 -0.53 7.54
CA LEU A 137 -16.95 -1.15 6.29
C LEU A 137 -17.86 -0.79 5.10
N ASN A 138 -18.52 0.36 5.13
CA ASN A 138 -19.25 0.87 3.97
C ASN A 138 -18.25 1.46 2.96
N ALA A 139 -18.35 1.02 1.71
CA ALA A 139 -17.46 1.42 0.63
C ALA A 139 -18.01 2.65 -0.12
N GLN A 140 -17.16 3.66 -0.33
CA GLN A 140 -17.43 4.79 -1.22
C GLN A 140 -16.29 4.95 -2.23
N ALA A 141 -16.60 5.01 -3.52
CA ALA A 141 -15.60 5.35 -4.54
C ALA A 141 -15.25 6.85 -4.45
N ILE A 142 -13.95 7.17 -4.33
CA ILE A 142 -13.46 8.55 -4.16
C ILE A 142 -12.64 9.05 -5.35
N GLN A 143 -12.12 8.15 -6.19
CA GLN A 143 -11.50 8.47 -7.48
C GLN A 143 -11.76 7.34 -8.45
N ARG A 144 -12.22 7.65 -9.67
CA ARG A 144 -12.48 6.66 -10.73
C ARG A 144 -11.45 6.77 -11.83
N ASN A 145 -11.54 5.85 -12.80
CA ASN A 145 -10.74 5.86 -14.01
C ASN A 145 -9.24 5.62 -13.77
N ILE A 146 -8.92 4.70 -12.86
CA ILE A 146 -7.53 4.28 -12.57
C ILE A 146 -7.35 2.85 -13.06
N ALA A 147 -6.37 2.58 -13.91
CA ALA A 147 -6.22 1.27 -14.53
C ALA A 147 -5.58 0.24 -13.57
N LEU A 148 -4.51 0.62 -12.87
CA LEU A 148 -3.86 -0.21 -11.86
C LEU A 148 -3.49 0.64 -10.64
N PRO A 149 -4.44 0.81 -9.70
CA PRO A 149 -4.18 1.51 -8.46
C PRO A 149 -3.08 0.81 -7.65
N ASN A 150 -2.08 1.56 -7.24
CA ASN A 150 -1.03 1.14 -6.35
C ASN A 150 -0.69 2.27 -5.39
N GLY A 151 0.20 2.01 -4.44
CA GLY A 151 0.93 2.96 -3.60
C GLY A 151 0.13 4.19 -3.16
N LEU A 152 -0.24 4.26 -1.88
CA LEU A 152 -0.91 5.44 -1.30
C LEU A 152 -0.08 6.06 -0.18
N ALA A 153 0.08 7.38 -0.20
CA ALA A 153 0.77 8.12 0.86
C ALA A 153 0.14 9.50 1.08
N TRP A 154 0.14 9.99 2.31
CA TRP A 154 -0.37 11.33 2.64
C TRP A 154 0.75 12.24 3.11
N SER A 155 0.63 13.54 2.83
CA SER A 155 1.49 14.55 3.46
C SER A 155 1.38 14.51 4.99
N GLU A 156 2.39 15.05 5.70
CA GLU A 156 2.42 15.03 7.17
C GLU A 156 1.18 15.69 7.80
N ASP A 157 0.71 16.79 7.19
CA ASP A 157 -0.52 17.49 7.56
C ASP A 157 -1.82 16.77 7.17
N GLY A 158 -1.73 15.72 6.33
CA GLY A 158 -2.87 14.93 5.87
C GLY A 158 -3.72 15.59 4.78
N HIS A 159 -3.31 16.74 4.23
CA HIS A 159 -4.09 17.50 3.25
C HIS A 159 -3.79 17.15 1.79
N THR A 160 -2.78 16.32 1.53
CA THR A 160 -2.44 15.84 0.18
C THR A 160 -2.40 14.32 0.19
N LEU A 161 -3.12 13.69 -0.73
CA LEU A 161 -2.96 12.28 -1.07
C LEU A 161 -2.07 12.17 -2.31
N PHE A 162 -1.09 11.30 -2.26
CA PHE A 162 -0.36 10.77 -3.41
C PHE A 162 -0.84 9.35 -3.70
N PHE A 163 -1.04 9.03 -4.97
CA PHE A 163 -1.40 7.67 -5.39
C PHE A 163 -0.82 7.32 -6.76
N VAL A 164 -0.67 6.02 -7.03
CA VAL A 164 -0.08 5.52 -8.29
C VAL A 164 -1.12 4.90 -9.21
N ASP A 165 -1.00 5.20 -10.51
CA ASP A 165 -1.51 4.33 -11.57
C ASP A 165 -0.33 3.71 -12.32
N SER A 166 -0.07 2.43 -12.06
CA SER A 166 1.08 1.72 -12.61
C SER A 166 1.00 1.57 -14.13
N ILE A 167 -0.19 1.54 -14.73
CA ILE A 167 -0.36 1.43 -16.18
C ILE A 167 -0.12 2.78 -16.85
N ALA A 168 -0.60 3.87 -16.25
CA ALA A 168 -0.31 5.23 -16.70
C ALA A 168 1.17 5.60 -16.53
N ARG A 169 1.90 4.89 -15.65
CA ARG A 169 3.28 5.22 -15.23
C ARG A 169 3.36 6.60 -14.57
N SER A 170 2.33 6.93 -13.81
CA SER A 170 2.17 8.25 -13.21
C SER A 170 1.90 8.13 -11.72
N ILE A 171 2.52 9.05 -10.97
CA ILE A 171 2.18 9.37 -9.60
C ILE A 171 1.28 10.59 -9.66
N PHE A 172 0.12 10.52 -9.02
CA PHE A 172 -0.82 11.62 -8.91
C PHE A 172 -0.75 12.22 -7.52
N ARG A 173 -1.11 13.50 -7.42
CA ARG A 173 -1.41 14.17 -6.16
C ARG A 173 -2.79 14.80 -6.22
N ALA A 174 -3.45 14.88 -5.08
CA ALA A 174 -4.75 15.52 -4.94
C ALA A 174 -4.87 16.15 -3.55
N ALA A 175 -5.64 17.24 -3.46
CA ALA A 175 -6.08 17.74 -2.17
C ALA A 175 -6.99 16.69 -1.52
N TYR A 176 -6.71 16.38 -0.24
CA TYR A 176 -7.44 15.40 0.57
C TYR A 176 -8.25 16.13 1.63
N THR A 177 -9.57 16.10 1.51
CA THR A 177 -10.43 16.81 2.46
C THR A 177 -10.54 16.04 3.78
N PRO A 178 -10.85 16.70 4.91
CA PRO A 178 -11.14 16.01 6.17
C PRO A 178 -12.28 14.98 6.05
N ASN A 179 -13.20 15.19 5.10
CA ASN A 179 -14.28 14.27 4.80
C ASN A 179 -13.84 13.08 3.94
N GLY A 180 -12.56 12.98 3.59
CA GLY A 180 -11.99 11.85 2.87
C GLY A 180 -12.37 11.83 1.41
N GLU A 181 -12.47 13.02 0.80
CA GLU A 181 -12.74 13.24 -0.61
C GLU A 181 -11.50 13.79 -1.31
N LEU A 182 -11.43 13.60 -2.63
CA LEU A 182 -10.32 14.06 -3.45
C LEU A 182 -10.74 15.25 -4.32
N GLU A 183 -9.93 16.30 -4.26
CA GLU A 183 -10.08 17.49 -5.07
C GLU A 183 -8.80 17.77 -5.85
N ALA A 184 -8.92 18.44 -7.00
CA ALA A 184 -7.79 18.89 -7.81
C ALA A 184 -6.74 17.78 -8.09
N VAL A 185 -7.19 16.61 -8.56
CA VAL A 185 -6.31 15.51 -8.95
C VAL A 185 -5.43 15.94 -10.12
N MET A 186 -4.12 15.89 -9.94
CA MET A 186 -3.13 16.29 -10.93
C MET A 186 -2.00 15.27 -11.01
N CYS A 187 -1.39 15.12 -12.19
CA CYS A 187 -0.14 14.39 -12.31
C CYS A 187 0.93 15.11 -11.48
N PHE A 188 1.58 14.38 -10.58
CA PHE A 188 2.70 14.87 -9.79
C PHE A 188 4.03 14.57 -10.49
N ALA A 189 4.19 13.32 -10.96
CA ALA A 189 5.37 12.90 -11.70
C ALA A 189 5.04 11.74 -12.64
N GLU A 190 5.69 11.71 -13.79
CA GLU A 190 5.75 10.54 -14.65
C GLU A 190 7.04 9.76 -14.36
N THR A 191 6.95 8.43 -14.44
CA THR A 191 8.08 7.54 -14.20
C THR A 191 8.68 7.04 -15.52
N PRO A 192 10.01 6.87 -15.61
CA PRO A 192 10.66 6.45 -16.86
C PRO A 192 10.22 5.04 -17.29
N ALA A 193 9.80 4.89 -18.55
CA ALA A 193 9.22 3.64 -19.06
C ALA A 193 10.24 2.48 -19.11
N GLU A 194 11.52 2.79 -19.31
CA GLU A 194 12.63 1.85 -19.30
C GLU A 194 12.92 1.27 -17.90
N LEU A 195 12.38 1.88 -16.85
CA LEU A 195 12.51 1.42 -15.47
C LEU A 195 11.26 0.68 -14.99
N GLY A 196 10.45 0.14 -15.89
CA GLY A 196 9.28 -0.66 -15.51
C GLY A 196 8.07 0.19 -15.13
N ARG A 197 7.40 -0.15 -14.01
CA ARG A 197 6.17 0.53 -13.57
C ARG A 197 6.27 1.00 -12.12
N PRO A 198 5.72 2.17 -11.78
CA PRO A 198 5.63 2.59 -10.39
C PRO A 198 4.68 1.67 -9.63
N ASP A 199 5.03 1.34 -8.41
CA ASP A 199 4.29 0.41 -7.55
C ASP A 199 4.00 1.08 -6.20
N GLY A 200 4.40 0.47 -5.08
CA GLY A 200 4.34 1.11 -3.76
C GLY A 200 5.11 2.43 -3.64
N ILE A 201 4.56 3.34 -2.83
CA ILE A 201 5.17 4.64 -2.52
C ILE A 201 5.24 4.89 -1.02
N ALA A 202 6.13 5.79 -0.62
CA ALA A 202 6.16 6.31 0.74
C ALA A 202 6.81 7.70 0.78
N LEU A 203 6.40 8.54 1.73
CA LEU A 203 7.00 9.85 1.97
C LEU A 203 8.05 9.77 3.07
N ASP A 204 9.21 10.39 2.86
CA ASP A 204 10.25 10.51 3.88
C ASP A 204 10.03 11.71 4.81
N ARG A 205 10.97 11.95 5.76
CA ARG A 205 10.87 13.06 6.73
C ARG A 205 10.83 14.44 6.07
N ALA A 206 11.41 14.57 4.88
CA ALA A 206 11.47 15.83 4.15
C ALA A 206 10.21 16.04 3.29
N GLY A 207 9.28 15.08 3.28
CA GLY A 207 8.13 15.09 2.38
C GLY A 207 8.49 14.75 0.94
N GLU A 208 9.68 14.17 0.70
CA GLU A 208 10.08 13.66 -0.61
C GLU A 208 9.52 12.25 -0.81
N LEU A 209 9.10 11.95 -2.03
CA LEU A 209 8.32 10.76 -2.35
C LEU A 209 9.21 9.68 -2.95
N TRP A 210 9.27 8.53 -2.29
CA TRP A 210 9.91 7.33 -2.77
C TRP A 210 8.91 6.43 -3.48
N VAL A 211 9.31 5.80 -4.58
CA VAL A 211 8.51 4.85 -5.34
C VAL A 211 9.31 3.60 -5.71
N CYS A 212 8.72 2.43 -5.51
CA CYS A 212 9.24 1.15 -6.00
C CYS A 212 8.96 1.00 -7.49
N MET A 213 9.95 0.51 -8.25
CA MET A 213 9.82 0.29 -9.69
C MET A 213 9.73 -1.21 -10.01
N PHE A 214 8.51 -1.71 -10.25
CA PHE A 214 8.25 -3.10 -10.62
C PHE A 214 8.84 -3.42 -12.00
N ASN A 215 9.64 -4.49 -12.08
CA ASN A 215 10.52 -4.85 -13.21
C ASN A 215 11.64 -3.82 -13.51
N GLY A 216 11.80 -2.77 -12.70
CA GLY A 216 12.87 -1.79 -12.81
C GLY A 216 14.07 -2.05 -11.91
N GLY A 217 13.89 -2.87 -10.87
CA GLY A 217 14.95 -3.20 -9.91
C GLY A 217 15.55 -2.00 -9.20
N CYS A 218 14.75 -0.96 -8.93
CA CYS A 218 15.20 0.22 -8.21
C CYS A 218 14.08 0.90 -7.42
N LEU A 219 14.49 1.79 -6.52
CA LEU A 219 13.66 2.83 -5.93
C LEU A 219 14.00 4.17 -6.59
N LEU A 220 13.00 5.00 -6.85
CA LEU A 220 13.17 6.38 -7.29
C LEU A 220 12.69 7.33 -6.18
N ARG A 221 13.35 8.47 -6.04
CA ARG A 221 12.94 9.55 -5.14
C ARG A 221 12.59 10.80 -5.93
N TYR A 222 11.47 11.40 -5.61
CA TYR A 222 10.99 12.63 -6.21
C TYR A 222 10.97 13.75 -5.16
N ASP A 223 11.50 14.92 -5.52
CA ASP A 223 11.41 16.11 -4.68
C ASP A 223 9.96 16.64 -4.62
N SER A 224 9.71 17.67 -3.81
CA SER A 224 8.36 18.27 -3.65
C SER A 224 7.77 18.87 -4.93
N ASN A 225 8.60 19.08 -5.96
CA ASN A 225 8.18 19.62 -7.27
C ASN A 225 7.92 18.50 -8.29
N GLY A 226 8.11 17.23 -7.92
CA GLY A 226 7.95 16.09 -8.83
C GLY A 226 9.18 15.83 -9.70
N ASN A 227 10.35 16.40 -9.37
CA ASN A 227 11.59 16.10 -10.08
C ASN A 227 12.28 14.88 -9.48
N LEU A 228 12.78 13.99 -10.34
CA LEU A 228 13.59 12.85 -9.93
C LEU A 228 14.90 13.34 -9.29
N SER A 229 15.08 13.06 -8.00
CA SER A 229 16.24 13.51 -7.21
C SER A 229 17.22 12.39 -6.86
N GLU A 230 16.75 11.14 -6.79
CA GLU A 230 17.59 10.00 -6.44
C GLU A 230 17.11 8.69 -7.08
N ARG A 231 18.05 7.78 -7.31
CA ARG A 231 17.80 6.40 -7.70
C ARG A 231 18.65 5.46 -6.85
N VAL A 232 18.02 4.46 -6.25
CA VAL A 232 18.69 3.40 -5.48
C VAL A 232 18.46 2.06 -6.16
N ALA A 233 19.53 1.39 -6.59
CA ALA A 233 19.44 0.07 -7.20
C ALA A 233 19.10 -1.01 -6.15
N MET A 234 18.21 -1.92 -6.50
CA MET A 234 17.77 -3.03 -5.64
C MET A 234 18.30 -4.36 -6.17
N PRO A 235 18.69 -5.32 -5.31
CA PRO A 235 19.20 -6.63 -5.73
C PRO A 235 18.09 -7.60 -6.17
N VAL A 236 16.90 -7.06 -6.52
CA VAL A 236 15.72 -7.81 -6.96
C VAL A 236 15.05 -7.02 -8.10
N PRO A 237 14.51 -7.69 -9.13
CA PRO A 237 13.90 -7.01 -10.28
C PRO A 237 12.54 -6.38 -9.96
N ARG A 238 11.84 -6.91 -8.95
CA ARG A 238 10.49 -6.49 -8.54
C ARG A 238 10.54 -6.16 -7.04
N PRO A 239 11.10 -5.01 -6.65
CA PRO A 239 11.03 -4.58 -5.26
C PRO A 239 9.55 -4.36 -4.89
N PRO A 240 8.98 -5.13 -3.94
CA PRO A 240 7.64 -4.86 -3.46
C PRO A 240 7.60 -3.55 -2.66
N VAL A 241 6.42 -3.00 -2.38
CA VAL A 241 6.22 -1.73 -1.66
C VAL A 241 7.28 -1.44 -0.59
N ALA A 242 7.83 -0.23 -0.57
CA ALA A 242 8.72 0.23 0.48
C ALA A 242 7.92 0.59 1.74
N ALA A 243 7.84 -0.30 2.73
CA ALA A 243 7.51 0.13 4.10
C ALA A 243 8.69 0.92 4.67
N LEU A 244 8.50 2.21 4.88
CA LEU A 244 9.47 3.01 5.63
C LEU A 244 9.35 2.72 7.13
N ALA A 245 10.31 1.98 7.69
CA ALA A 245 10.47 1.79 9.14
C ALA A 245 11.93 2.02 9.57
N GLY A 246 12.16 2.84 10.62
CA GLY A 246 13.50 3.08 11.17
C GLY A 246 13.60 4.31 12.10
N LYS A 247 14.72 4.44 12.85
CA LYS A 247 14.99 5.56 13.80
C LYS A 247 15.57 6.82 13.16
N VAL A 248 16.19 6.74 11.98
CA VAL A 248 16.81 7.87 11.26
C VAL A 248 15.80 8.62 10.38
N TRP A 249 14.64 8.01 10.14
CA TRP A 249 13.52 8.55 9.38
C TRP A 249 12.32 8.60 10.34
N LYS A 250 11.52 9.68 10.37
CA LYS A 250 10.36 9.75 11.26
C LYS A 250 9.56 8.68 10.59
N PRO A 251 9.20 7.62 11.31
CA PRO A 251 8.42 6.58 10.68
C PRO A 251 7.30 7.28 9.92
N TYR A 252 7.12 6.98 8.64
CA TYR A 252 5.76 7.02 8.13
C TYR A 252 5.03 5.82 8.77
N SER A 253 4.89 5.95 10.08
CA SER A 253 4.03 5.28 11.00
C SER A 253 3.65 6.40 11.97
N SER A 254 2.89 7.37 11.47
CA SER A 254 1.71 7.62 12.26
C SER A 254 1.01 6.26 12.30
N PRO A 255 0.77 5.68 13.49
CA PRO A 255 -0.04 4.49 13.62
C PRO A 255 -1.46 4.89 13.27
N ARG A 256 -1.71 5.26 12.00
CA ARG A 256 -3.03 5.55 11.47
C ARG A 256 -3.66 4.22 11.32
N ARG A 257 -4.15 3.83 12.47
CA ARG A 257 -4.78 2.60 12.70
C ARG A 257 -6.19 2.78 12.15
N ALA A 258 -6.68 1.83 11.37
CA ALA A 258 -8.06 1.90 10.91
C ALA A 258 -8.99 2.02 12.13
N MET A 259 -9.92 2.97 12.07
CA MET A 259 -11.06 3.04 12.98
C MET A 259 -12.01 1.92 12.55
N PRO A 260 -12.32 0.95 13.42
CA PRO A 260 -13.24 -0.15 13.13
C PRO A 260 -14.70 0.29 13.28
#